data_AF-A0A7C1WNY4-F1
#
_entry.id   AF-A0A7C1WNY4-F1
#
_cell.length_a   1.000
_cell.length_b   1.000
_cell.length_c   1.000
_cell.angle_alpha   90.00
_cell.angle_beta   90.00
_cell.angle_gamma   90.00
#
_symmetry.space_group_name_H-M   'P 1'
#
loop_
_entity.id
_entity.type
_entity.pdbx_description
1 polymer ?
#
loop_
_entity_poly.entity_id
_entity_poly.type
_entity_poly.pdbx_seq_one_letter_code
_entity_poly.pdbx_strand_id
1 'polypeptide(L)'
;KAKRILLSDTLLEKYSDDEIETVIAHELGHYKKKHIMKNILINTVSSFLILFLISYLYQISLKWFGFESITEIAALPLLALWGMVIGFIEMPLSNIISRRFEYQADEYAVQATGKKEAFISTLEKLTEQNLGDKEPHPFVEWFFYSHPSIKKRVNAVNNYHYADEKSLNSETNSNGALNNQSNTDKKLNLEDN
;
A
#
# COMPACT_ATOMS: atom_id res chain seq x y z
N LYS A 1 -15.08 3.30 -21.62
CA LYS A 1 -13.77 2.73 -22.02
C LYS A 1 -13.51 1.52 -21.12
N ALA A 2 -13.36 0.30 -21.66
CA ALA A 2 -13.11 -0.89 -20.85
C ALA A 2 -11.70 -0.84 -20.23
N LYS A 3 -11.56 -1.27 -18.97
CA LYS A 3 -10.26 -1.45 -18.31
C LYS A 3 -9.86 -2.91 -18.47
N ARG A 4 -8.59 -3.14 -18.80
CA ARG A 4 -8.00 -4.48 -18.95
C ARG A 4 -7.05 -4.70 -17.79
N ILE A 5 -7.14 -5.85 -17.15
CA ILE A 5 -6.16 -6.35 -16.18
C ILE A 5 -5.35 -7.41 -16.93
N LEU A 6 -4.03 -7.29 -16.90
CA LEU A 6 -3.10 -8.23 -17.53
C LEU A 6 -2.58 -9.14 -16.43
N LEU A 7 -2.81 -10.45 -16.57
CA LEU A 7 -2.27 -11.48 -15.68
C LEU A 7 -1.16 -12.20 -16.44
N SER A 8 -0.06 -12.52 -15.77
CA SER A 8 1.02 -13.29 -16.38
C SER A 8 0.66 -14.77 -16.43
N ASP A 9 1.14 -15.48 -17.44
CA ASP A 9 0.92 -16.93 -17.59
C ASP A 9 1.46 -17.69 -16.37
N THR A 10 2.60 -17.26 -15.82
CA THR A 10 3.18 -17.81 -14.59
C THR A 10 2.24 -17.70 -13.40
N LEU A 11 1.44 -16.63 -13.32
CA LEU A 11 0.49 -16.43 -12.24
C LEU A 11 -0.71 -17.38 -12.42
N LEU A 12 -1.18 -17.60 -13.64
CA LEU A 12 -2.23 -18.57 -13.94
C LEU A 12 -1.81 -20.02 -13.71
N GLU A 13 -0.53 -20.35 -13.93
CA GLU A 13 -0.02 -21.72 -13.77
C GLU A 13 0.33 -22.10 -12.33
N LYS A 14 0.77 -21.13 -11.50
CA LYS A 14 1.38 -21.41 -10.17
C LYS A 14 0.51 -21.03 -8.98
N TYR A 15 -0.61 -20.35 -9.21
CA TYR A 15 -1.49 -19.84 -8.15
C TYR A 15 -2.88 -20.45 -8.28
N SER A 16 -3.54 -20.65 -7.14
CA SER A 16 -4.94 -21.06 -7.07
C SER A 16 -5.87 -19.91 -7.44
N ASP A 17 -7.10 -20.23 -7.84
CA ASP A 17 -8.13 -19.22 -8.18
C ASP A 17 -8.33 -18.20 -7.03
N ASP A 18 -8.31 -18.67 -5.78
CA ASP A 18 -8.40 -17.82 -4.59
C ASP A 18 -7.22 -16.85 -4.50
N GLU A 19 -6.00 -17.32 -4.73
CA GLU A 19 -4.80 -16.48 -4.72
C GLU A 19 -4.85 -15.44 -5.86
N ILE A 20 -5.23 -15.85 -7.06
CA ILE A 20 -5.39 -14.98 -8.23
C ILE A 20 -6.44 -13.90 -7.94
N GLU A 21 -7.57 -14.28 -7.33
CA GLU A 21 -8.61 -13.32 -6.93
C GLU A 21 -8.08 -12.27 -5.96
N THR A 22 -7.24 -12.65 -4.99
CA THR A 22 -6.64 -11.69 -4.06
C THR A 22 -5.66 -10.72 -4.74
N VAL A 23 -4.91 -11.17 -5.75
CA VAL A 23 -4.06 -10.28 -6.57
C VAL A 23 -4.92 -9.28 -7.34
N ILE A 24 -5.98 -9.74 -7.99
CA ILE A 24 -6.91 -8.87 -8.72
C ILE A 24 -7.56 -7.86 -7.76
N ALA A 25 -7.95 -8.30 -6.56
CA ALA A 25 -8.52 -7.43 -5.56
C ALA A 25 -7.53 -6.35 -5.11
N HIS A 26 -6.26 -6.68 -4.91
CA HIS A 26 -5.19 -5.71 -4.61
C HIS A 26 -5.05 -4.65 -5.72
N GLU A 27 -4.97 -5.08 -6.99
CA GLU A 27 -4.92 -4.16 -8.15
C GLU A 27 -6.18 -3.26 -8.24
N LEU A 28 -7.35 -3.82 -7.96
CA LEU A 28 -8.60 -3.05 -7.84
C LEU A 28 -8.57 -2.07 -6.66
N GLY A 29 -7.87 -2.40 -5.58
CA GLY A 29 -7.61 -1.51 -4.45
C GLY A 29 -6.88 -0.24 -4.89
N HIS A 30 -5.80 -0.36 -5.66
CA HIS A 30 -5.10 0.78 -6.25
C HIS A 30 -6.01 1.65 -7.11
N TYR A 31 -6.87 1.00 -7.89
CA TYR A 31 -7.84 1.70 -8.71
C TYR A 31 -8.90 2.43 -7.87
N LYS A 32 -9.53 1.74 -6.92
CA LYS A 32 -10.60 2.27 -6.06
C LYS A 32 -10.13 3.48 -5.26
N LYS A 33 -8.91 3.42 -4.71
CA LYS A 33 -8.30 4.49 -3.91
C LYS A 33 -7.63 5.58 -4.75
N LYS A 34 -7.71 5.47 -6.09
CA LYS A 34 -7.18 6.41 -7.09
C LYS A 34 -5.67 6.67 -6.93
N HIS A 35 -4.88 5.65 -6.58
CA HIS A 35 -3.44 5.79 -6.33
C HIS A 35 -2.68 6.38 -7.52
N ILE A 36 -3.02 5.97 -8.75
CA ILE A 36 -2.40 6.53 -9.97
C ILE A 36 -2.68 8.04 -10.10
N MET A 37 -3.92 8.48 -9.88
CA MET A 37 -4.26 9.91 -9.99
C MET A 37 -3.58 10.73 -8.88
N LYS A 38 -3.50 10.19 -7.67
CA LYS A 38 -2.75 10.81 -6.56
C LYS A 38 -1.26 10.91 -6.92
N ASN A 39 -0.65 9.85 -7.44
CA ASN A 39 0.75 9.87 -7.89
C ASN A 39 0.97 10.90 -9.00
N ILE A 40 0.09 11.00 -9.99
CA ILE A 40 0.21 12.02 -11.03
C ILE A 40 0.21 13.43 -10.43
N LEU A 41 -0.74 13.73 -9.53
CA LEU A 41 -0.81 15.05 -8.90
C LEU A 41 0.41 15.33 -8.03
N ILE A 42 0.79 14.40 -7.17
CA ILE A 42 1.95 14.52 -6.27
C ILE A 42 3.22 14.70 -7.10
N ASN A 43 3.46 13.84 -8.09
CA ASN A 43 4.67 13.92 -8.92
C ASN A 43 4.70 15.19 -9.78
N THR A 44 3.54 15.70 -10.21
CA THR A 44 3.48 16.97 -10.95
C THR A 44 3.93 18.11 -10.05
N VAL A 45 3.33 18.24 -8.85
CA VAL A 45 3.67 19.30 -7.90
C VAL A 45 5.13 19.17 -7.44
N SER A 46 5.57 17.96 -7.11
CA SER A 46 6.96 17.68 -6.71
C SER A 46 7.93 18.02 -7.83
N SER A 47 7.62 17.71 -9.10
CA SER A 47 8.49 18.04 -10.23
C SER A 47 8.74 19.55 -10.35
N PHE A 48 7.69 20.38 -10.19
CA PHE A 48 7.86 21.84 -10.21
C PHE A 48 8.77 22.31 -9.07
N LEU A 49 8.58 21.79 -7.86
CA LEU A 49 9.41 22.11 -6.70
C LEU A 49 10.87 21.67 -6.90
N ILE A 50 11.08 20.45 -7.38
CA ILE A 50 12.41 19.88 -7.61
C ILE A 50 13.15 20.66 -8.69
N LEU A 51 12.51 20.96 -9.82
CA LEU A 51 13.12 21.75 -10.89
C LEU A 51 13.44 23.18 -10.42
N PHE A 52 12.57 23.78 -9.62
CA PHE A 52 12.85 25.07 -8.99
C PHE A 52 14.08 25.00 -8.08
N LEU A 53 14.17 24.00 -7.21
CA LEU A 53 15.30 23.82 -6.30
C LEU A 53 16.60 23.54 -7.06
N ILE A 54 16.57 22.69 -8.08
CA ILE A 54 17.73 22.42 -8.95
C ILE A 54 18.18 23.73 -9.60
N SER A 55 17.26 24.48 -10.20
CA SER A 55 17.58 25.75 -10.87
C SER A 55 18.18 26.78 -9.90
N TYR A 56 17.58 26.91 -8.72
CA TYR A 56 18.04 27.84 -7.69
C TYR A 56 19.44 27.47 -7.17
N LEU A 57 19.66 26.21 -6.78
CA LEU A 57 20.94 25.74 -6.25
C LEU A 57 22.05 25.75 -7.32
N TYR A 58 21.71 25.39 -8.55
CA TYR A 58 22.62 25.52 -9.69
C TYR A 58 23.10 26.96 -9.84
N GLN A 59 22.17 27.94 -9.90
CA GLN A 59 22.52 29.35 -10.12
C GLN A 59 23.43 29.92 -9.03
N ILE A 60 23.17 29.63 -7.75
CA ILE A 60 23.98 30.18 -6.65
C ILE A 60 25.35 29.51 -6.52
N SER A 61 25.49 28.26 -7.01
CA SER A 61 26.73 27.50 -6.87
C SER A 61 27.70 27.67 -8.04
N LEU A 62 27.27 28.18 -9.20
CA LEU A 62 28.12 28.37 -10.40
C LEU A 62 29.49 28.98 -10.10
N LYS A 63 29.50 30.11 -9.38
CA LYS A 63 30.73 30.85 -9.08
C LYS A 63 31.68 30.08 -8.16
N TRP A 64 31.17 29.19 -7.31
CA TRP A 64 32.00 28.35 -6.45
C TRP A 64 32.81 27.33 -7.25
N PHE A 65 32.34 26.99 -8.46
CA PHE A 65 32.98 26.07 -9.38
C PHE A 65 33.66 26.78 -10.57
N GLY A 66 33.77 28.11 -10.54
CA GLY A 66 34.46 28.89 -11.56
C GLY A 66 33.68 29.14 -12.85
N PHE A 67 32.36 28.95 -12.84
CA PHE A 67 31.49 29.26 -13.98
C PHE A 67 30.88 30.66 -13.85
N GLU A 68 30.74 31.37 -14.97
CA GLU A 68 30.22 32.74 -15.02
C GLU A 68 28.75 32.80 -15.45
N SER A 69 28.28 31.85 -16.27
CA SER A 69 26.92 31.79 -16.82
C SER A 69 26.25 30.42 -16.69
N ILE A 70 24.93 30.43 -16.50
CA ILE A 70 24.07 29.23 -16.50
C ILE A 70 24.07 28.47 -17.84
N THR A 71 24.44 29.14 -18.94
CA THR A 71 24.43 28.60 -20.30
C THR A 71 25.73 27.90 -20.69
N GLU A 72 26.73 27.91 -19.82
CA GLU A 72 28.00 27.25 -20.09
C GLU A 72 27.83 25.72 -20.11
N ILE A 73 28.16 25.09 -21.24
CA ILE A 73 28.07 23.63 -21.40
C ILE A 73 28.95 22.90 -20.36
N ALA A 74 30.09 23.48 -20.00
CA ALA A 74 30.99 22.95 -18.99
C ALA A 74 30.35 22.87 -17.57
N ALA A 75 29.28 23.62 -17.32
CA ALA A 75 28.56 23.62 -16.04
C ALA A 75 27.45 22.55 -15.96
N LEU A 76 27.14 21.84 -17.07
CA LEU A 76 26.12 20.77 -17.07
C LEU A 76 26.35 19.66 -16.01
N PRO A 77 27.59 19.21 -15.73
CA PRO A 77 27.82 18.26 -14.64
C PRO A 77 27.39 18.79 -13.26
N LEU A 78 27.50 20.10 -13.01
CA LEU A 78 27.02 20.71 -11.76
C LEU A 78 25.49 20.71 -11.68
N LEU A 79 24.80 20.93 -12.80
CA LEU A 79 23.35 20.79 -12.88
C LEU A 79 22.92 19.33 -12.59
N ALA A 80 23.61 18.36 -13.20
CA ALA A 80 23.37 16.94 -12.97
C ALA A 80 23.65 16.53 -11.52
N LEU A 81 24.69 17.08 -10.89
CA LEU A 81 25.00 16.87 -9.47
C LEU A 81 23.86 17.32 -8.57
N TRP A 82 23.31 18.52 -8.78
CA TRP A 82 22.15 18.97 -8.00
C TRP A 82 20.91 18.12 -8.24
N GLY A 83 20.69 17.69 -9.48
CA GLY A 83 19.64 16.72 -9.81
C GLY A 83 19.80 15.41 -9.02
N MET A 84 21.01 14.88 -8.95
CA MET A 84 21.32 13.67 -8.19
C MET A 84 21.11 13.86 -6.68
N VAL A 85 21.62 14.96 -6.10
CA VAL A 85 21.50 15.24 -4.67
C VAL A 85 20.03 15.42 -4.26
N ILE A 86 19.28 16.21 -5.01
CA ILE A 86 17.85 16.42 -4.73
C ILE A 86 17.06 15.13 -4.93
N GLY A 87 17.33 14.37 -5.99
CA GLY A 87 16.69 13.07 -6.22
C GLY A 87 16.97 12.07 -5.09
N PHE A 88 18.19 12.05 -4.56
CA PHE A 88 18.56 11.21 -3.41
C PHE A 88 17.75 11.58 -2.15
N ILE A 89 17.53 12.87 -1.92
CA ILE A 89 16.72 13.35 -0.78
C ILE A 89 15.22 13.08 -0.99
N GLU A 90 14.74 13.16 -2.23
CA GLU A 90 13.33 12.95 -2.58
C GLU A 90 12.91 11.49 -2.46
N MET A 91 13.80 10.55 -2.77
CA MET A 91 13.55 9.11 -2.78
C MET A 91 12.82 8.56 -1.54
N PRO A 92 13.27 8.80 -0.29
CA PRO A 92 12.54 8.30 0.88
C PRO A 92 11.13 8.90 1.01
N LEU A 93 10.89 10.13 0.53
CA LEU A 93 9.58 10.79 0.60
C LEU A 93 8.57 10.12 -0.33
N SER A 94 8.96 9.87 -1.59
CA SER A 94 8.13 9.15 -2.56
C SER A 94 7.90 7.70 -2.13
N ASN A 95 8.92 7.04 -1.58
CA ASN A 95 8.80 5.68 -1.05
C ASN A 95 7.81 5.57 0.13
N ILE A 96 7.72 6.57 1.02
CA ILE A 96 6.69 6.57 2.09
C ILE A 96 5.28 6.57 1.52
N ILE A 97 5.02 7.37 0.48
CA ILE A 97 3.70 7.47 -0.15
C ILE A 97 3.35 6.15 -0.84
N SER A 98 4.31 5.58 -1.58
CA SER A 98 4.16 4.28 -2.23
C SER A 98 3.80 3.17 -1.22
N ARG A 99 4.55 3.06 -0.11
CA ARG A 99 4.27 2.08 0.95
C ARG A 99 2.89 2.26 1.58
N ARG A 100 2.40 3.49 1.73
CA ARG A 100 1.03 3.75 2.21
C ARG A 100 -0.04 3.30 1.22
N PHE A 101 0.24 3.33 -0.07
CA PHE A 101 -0.68 2.86 -1.10
C PHE A 101 -0.74 1.33 -1.12
N GLU A 102 0.38 0.65 -0.94
CA GLU A 102 0.43 -0.81 -0.76
C GLU A 102 -0.45 -1.25 0.41
N TYR A 103 -0.29 -0.67 1.61
CA TYR A 103 -1.12 -1.04 2.75
C TYR A 103 -2.63 -0.83 2.53
N GLN A 104 -3.01 0.24 1.83
CA GLN A 104 -4.41 0.50 1.48
C GLN A 104 -4.96 -0.51 0.47
N ALA A 105 -4.12 -1.00 -0.44
CA ALA A 105 -4.48 -2.00 -1.43
C ALA A 105 -4.56 -3.39 -0.80
N ASP A 106 -3.63 -3.74 0.10
CA ASP A 106 -3.64 -4.97 0.89
C ASP A 106 -4.91 -5.07 1.74
N GLU A 107 -5.21 -3.98 2.46
CA GLU A 107 -6.43 -3.86 3.26
C GLU A 107 -7.67 -4.07 2.38
N TYR A 108 -7.74 -3.41 1.23
CA TYR A 108 -8.86 -3.57 0.30
C TYR A 108 -8.97 -5.00 -0.23
N ALA A 109 -7.85 -5.67 -0.55
CA ALA A 109 -7.85 -7.03 -1.06
C ALA A 109 -8.45 -8.01 -0.05
N VAL A 110 -8.01 -7.92 1.20
CA VAL A 110 -8.50 -8.77 2.30
C VAL A 110 -9.97 -8.48 2.61
N GLN A 111 -10.37 -7.20 2.66
CA GLN A 111 -11.77 -6.81 2.87
C GLN A 111 -12.69 -7.30 1.75
N ALA A 112 -12.29 -7.13 0.49
CA ALA A 112 -13.15 -7.40 -0.65
C ALA A 112 -13.32 -8.89 -0.94
N THR A 113 -12.29 -9.70 -0.65
CA THR A 113 -12.32 -11.15 -0.91
C THR A 113 -12.73 -11.98 0.30
N GLY A 114 -12.44 -11.50 1.52
CA GLY A 114 -12.56 -12.31 2.73
C GLY A 114 -11.47 -13.38 2.86
N LYS A 115 -10.50 -13.43 1.93
CA LYS A 115 -9.53 -14.53 1.77
C LYS A 115 -8.15 -14.15 2.31
N LYS A 116 -8.07 -13.92 3.62
CA LYS A 116 -6.85 -13.47 4.30
C LYS A 116 -5.67 -14.42 4.09
N GLU A 117 -5.89 -15.71 4.28
CA GLU A 117 -4.89 -16.76 4.21
C GLU A 117 -4.38 -16.93 2.76
N ALA A 118 -5.28 -16.86 1.78
CA ALA A 118 -4.90 -16.87 0.37
C ALA A 118 -4.05 -15.64 0.00
N PHE A 119 -4.39 -14.45 0.52
CA PHE A 119 -3.60 -13.25 0.27
C PHE A 119 -2.19 -13.36 0.88
N ILE A 120 -2.06 -13.87 2.10
CA ILE A 120 -0.76 -14.12 2.73
C ILE A 120 0.06 -15.13 1.90
N SER A 121 -0.55 -16.24 1.49
CA SER A 121 0.10 -17.24 0.61
C SER A 121 0.58 -16.61 -0.70
N THR A 122 -0.25 -15.77 -1.33
CA THR A 122 0.10 -15.00 -2.53
C THR A 122 1.34 -14.14 -2.30
N LEU A 123 1.38 -13.36 -1.21
CA LEU A 123 2.54 -12.50 -0.89
C LEU A 123 3.81 -13.33 -0.73
N GLU A 124 3.75 -14.45 -0.01
CA GLU A 124 4.89 -15.32 0.22
C GLU A 124 5.41 -15.94 -1.08
N LYS A 125 4.50 -16.49 -1.91
CA LYS A 125 4.84 -17.07 -3.22
C LYS A 125 5.44 -16.04 -4.17
N LEU A 126 4.88 -14.83 -4.25
CA LEU A 126 5.42 -13.75 -5.08
C LEU A 126 6.82 -13.35 -4.63
N THR A 127 7.06 -13.35 -3.32
CA THR A 127 8.38 -13.03 -2.76
C THR A 127 9.40 -14.09 -3.09
N GLU A 128 9.04 -15.36 -2.91
CA GLU A 128 9.91 -16.50 -3.22
C GLU A 128 10.25 -16.55 -4.72
N GLN A 129 9.25 -16.36 -5.58
CA GLN A 129 9.43 -16.31 -7.03
C GLN A 129 10.36 -15.19 -7.50
N ASN A 130 10.33 -14.04 -6.81
CA ASN A 130 11.17 -12.88 -7.14
C ASN A 130 12.49 -12.85 -6.34
N LEU A 131 12.79 -13.87 -5.53
CA LEU A 131 13.94 -13.91 -4.62
C LEU A 131 14.02 -12.66 -3.72
N GLY A 132 12.86 -12.17 -3.29
CA GLY A 132 12.75 -10.95 -2.49
C GLY A 132 13.25 -11.16 -1.07
N ASP A 133 13.94 -10.15 -0.54
CA ASP A 133 14.33 -10.11 0.87
C ASP A 133 13.08 -9.96 1.76
N LYS A 134 12.84 -10.95 2.61
CA LYS A 134 11.68 -10.99 3.51
C LYS A 134 11.83 -10.04 4.70
N GLU A 135 13.07 -9.76 5.11
CA GLU A 135 13.41 -9.00 6.31
C GLU A 135 14.60 -8.04 6.08
N PRO A 136 14.49 -7.10 5.12
CA PRO A 136 15.54 -6.14 4.87
C PRO A 136 15.79 -5.26 6.11
N HIS A 137 17.03 -4.79 6.25
CA HIS A 137 17.39 -3.89 7.34
C HIS A 137 16.48 -2.63 7.33
N PRO A 138 15.95 -2.17 8.48
CA PRO A 138 14.94 -1.11 8.52
C PRO A 138 15.33 0.18 7.80
N PHE A 139 16.61 0.56 7.85
CA PHE A 139 17.13 1.73 7.14
C PHE A 139 17.11 1.54 5.62
N VAL A 140 17.50 0.36 5.14
CA VAL A 140 17.52 0.04 3.69
C VAL A 140 16.09 0.05 3.16
N GLU A 141 15.16 -0.56 3.90
CA GLU A 141 13.75 -0.55 3.54
C GLU A 141 13.16 0.88 3.54
N TRP A 142 13.46 1.66 4.59
CA TRP A 142 12.97 3.03 4.69
C TRP A 142 13.41 3.90 3.51
N PHE A 143 14.69 3.79 3.12
CA PHE A 143 15.29 4.63 2.10
C PHE A 143 15.00 4.15 0.68
N PHE A 144 15.24 2.87 0.38
CA PHE A 144 15.27 2.35 -0.99
C PHE A 144 13.98 1.63 -1.42
N TYR A 145 13.19 1.08 -0.51
CA TYR A 145 12.08 0.22 -0.88
C TYR A 145 10.78 1.02 -1.09
N SER A 146 10.22 0.93 -2.29
CA SER A 146 8.90 1.50 -2.62
C SER A 146 7.74 0.69 -2.04
N HIS A 147 7.97 -0.57 -1.69
CA HIS A 147 6.99 -1.48 -1.10
C HIS A 147 7.46 -1.89 0.30
N PRO A 148 6.56 -2.05 1.28
CA PRO A 148 6.97 -2.55 2.58
C PRO A 148 7.48 -3.98 2.47
N SER A 149 8.37 -4.37 3.37
CA SER A 149 8.79 -5.77 3.47
C SER A 149 7.60 -6.69 3.67
N ILE A 150 7.72 -7.91 3.16
CA ILE A 150 6.61 -8.88 3.16
C ILE A 150 6.21 -9.24 4.58
N LYS A 151 7.19 -9.34 5.49
CA LYS A 151 6.93 -9.42 6.93
C LYS A 151 6.01 -8.33 7.44
N LYS A 152 6.22 -7.07 7.04
CA LYS A 152 5.35 -5.96 7.48
C LYS A 152 3.96 -6.03 6.86
N ARG A 153 3.85 -6.43 5.58
CA ARG A 153 2.55 -6.62 4.91
C ARG A 153 1.76 -7.75 5.56
N VAL A 154 2.38 -8.92 5.78
CA VAL A 154 1.77 -10.06 6.47
C VAL A 154 1.37 -9.68 7.90
N ASN A 155 2.22 -8.98 8.65
CA ASN A 155 1.87 -8.50 9.99
C ASN A 155 0.70 -7.51 9.97
N ALA A 156 0.66 -6.58 9.01
CA ALA A 156 -0.43 -5.63 8.85
C ALA A 156 -1.76 -6.34 8.55
N VAL A 157 -1.74 -7.33 7.65
CA VAL A 157 -2.89 -8.18 7.32
C VAL A 157 -3.31 -9.04 8.53
N ASN A 158 -2.35 -9.57 9.28
CA ASN A 158 -2.63 -10.37 10.48
C ASN A 158 -3.33 -9.55 11.57
N ASN A 159 -2.90 -8.32 11.76
CA ASN A 159 -3.49 -7.37 12.71
C ASN A 159 -4.78 -6.71 12.20
N TYR A 160 -5.13 -6.93 10.93
CA TYR A 160 -6.37 -6.43 10.38
C TYR A 160 -7.55 -7.23 10.94
N HIS A 161 -8.44 -6.56 11.68
CA HIS A 161 -9.67 -7.14 12.21
C HIS A 161 -10.83 -6.70 11.32
N TYR A 162 -11.62 -7.67 10.83
CA TYR A 162 -12.86 -7.37 10.11
C TYR A 162 -13.77 -6.54 11.02
N ALA A 163 -14.25 -5.40 10.52
CA ALA A 163 -15.12 -4.51 11.28
C ALA A 163 -16.53 -5.07 11.54
N ASP A 164 -16.88 -6.26 11.03
CA ASP A 164 -18.28 -6.73 10.97
C ASP A 164 -18.67 -7.87 11.90
N GLU A 165 -17.80 -8.41 12.76
CA GLU A 165 -18.27 -9.40 13.76
C GLU A 165 -18.85 -8.79 15.04
N LYS A 166 -18.55 -7.52 15.34
CA LYS A 166 -19.05 -6.87 16.57
C LYS A 166 -20.47 -6.32 16.42
N SER A 167 -20.90 -5.94 15.22
CA SER A 167 -22.26 -5.48 14.94
C SER A 167 -23.24 -6.67 14.88
N LEU A 168 -22.89 -7.73 14.14
CA LEU A 168 -23.72 -8.93 14.00
C LEU A 168 -23.87 -9.71 15.31
N ASN A 169 -22.81 -9.88 16.10
CA ASN A 169 -22.91 -10.58 17.39
C ASN A 169 -23.58 -9.75 18.50
N SER A 170 -23.65 -8.41 18.37
CA SER A 170 -24.37 -7.57 19.34
C SER A 170 -25.89 -7.61 19.14
N GLU A 171 -26.37 -7.72 17.90
CA GLU A 171 -27.81 -7.90 17.60
C GLU A 171 -28.27 -9.34 17.83
N THR A 172 -27.40 -10.32 17.59
CA THR A 172 -27.75 -11.74 17.82
C THR A 172 -27.80 -12.07 19.32
N ASN A 173 -26.90 -11.49 20.13
CA ASN A 173 -26.93 -11.67 21.59
C ASN A 173 -28.04 -10.88 22.30
N SER A 174 -28.44 -9.70 21.79
CA SER A 174 -29.58 -8.96 22.36
C SER A 174 -30.92 -9.64 22.05
N ASN A 175 -31.10 -10.15 20.83
CA ASN A 175 -32.31 -10.87 20.43
C ASN A 175 -32.39 -12.29 21.02
N GLY A 176 -31.25 -12.96 21.27
CA GLY A 176 -31.18 -14.23 21.98
C GLY A 176 -31.48 -14.11 23.47
N ALA A 177 -31.05 -13.02 24.12
CA ALA A 177 -31.33 -12.75 25.53
C ALA A 177 -32.82 -12.42 25.78
N LEU A 178 -33.46 -11.65 24.88
CA LEU A 178 -34.88 -11.30 24.99
C LEU A 178 -35.80 -12.52 24.77
N ASN A 179 -35.46 -13.41 23.84
CA ASN A 179 -36.26 -14.63 23.60
C ASN A 179 -36.13 -15.67 24.71
N ASN A 180 -34.98 -15.75 25.40
CA ASN A 180 -34.81 -16.65 26.54
C ASN A 180 -35.49 -16.14 27.81
N GLN A 181 -35.58 -14.83 28.04
CA GLN A 181 -36.38 -14.26 29.14
C GLN A 181 -37.88 -14.46 28.91
N SER A 182 -38.38 -14.23 27.69
CA SER A 182 -39.79 -14.49 27.34
C SER A 182 -40.23 -15.94 27.54
N ASN A 183 -39.34 -16.92 27.28
CA ASN A 183 -39.65 -18.35 27.46
C ASN A 183 -39.48 -18.86 28.91
N THR A 184 -38.65 -18.21 29.73
CA THR A 184 -38.51 -18.56 31.15
C THR A 184 -39.67 -18.00 31.98
N ASP A 185 -40.14 -16.79 31.69
CA ASP A 185 -41.30 -16.18 32.36
C ASP A 185 -42.63 -16.89 32.01
N LYS A 186 -42.70 -17.54 30.84
CA LYS A 186 -43.87 -18.36 30.46
C LYS A 186 -43.88 -19.76 31.08
N LYS A 187 -42.71 -20.33 31.40
CA LYS A 187 -42.63 -21.65 32.04
C LYS A 187 -42.84 -21.60 33.55
N LEU A 188 -42.50 -20.49 34.20
CA LEU A 188 -42.70 -20.29 35.65
C LEU A 188 -44.16 -20.01 36.06
N ASN A 189 -45.07 -19.77 35.11
CA ASN A 189 -46.49 -19.50 35.39
C ASN A 189 -47.44 -20.68 35.04
N LEU A 190 -46.90 -21.88 34.75
CA LEU A 190 -47.69 -23.06 34.38
C LEU A 190 -47.51 -24.24 35.35
N GLU A 191 -46.73 -24.10 36.41
CA GLU A 191 -46.58 -25.13 37.45
C GLU A 191 -47.32 -24.81 38.77
N ASP A 192 -48.01 -23.66 38.87
CA ASP A 192 -48.83 -23.25 40.02
C ASP A 192 -50.30 -22.97 39.62
N ASN A 193 -50.99 -23.96 39.03
CA ASN A 193 -52.46 -24.06 39.02
C ASN A 193 -52.93 -25.48 38.69
#